data_AF-B1KHT2-F1
#
_entry.id   AF-B1KHT2-F1
#
_cell.length_a   1.000
_cell.length_b   1.000
_cell.length_c   1.000
_cell.angle_alpha   90.00
_cell.angle_beta   90.00
_cell.angle_gamma   90.00
#
_symmetry.space_group_name_H-M   'P 1'
#
loop_
_entity.id
_entity.type
_entity.pdbx_description
1 polymer ?
#
loop_
_entity_poly.entity_id
_entity_poly.type
_entity_poly.pdbx_seq_one_letter_code
_entity_poly.pdbx_strand_id
1 'polypeptide(L)'
;MTEVDKALLIELLDYPRKRIVQSMELKFCPHAGFFNTSDEQCLNCHQGMECVWMNHNDELVAVEEKSVAELKQQLLIAVDFIDSSLTPHHLSRRNCGCENCVWLRKTQKVLAIE
;
A
#
# COMPACT_ATOMS: atom_id res chain seq x y z
N MET A 1 -24.32 7.50 6.51
CA MET A 1 -22.94 7.10 6.15
C MET A 1 -22.64 5.84 6.91
N THR A 2 -22.55 4.70 6.23
CA THR A 2 -22.16 3.43 6.86
C THR A 2 -20.76 3.59 7.42
N GLU A 3 -20.63 3.40 8.73
CA GLU A 3 -19.34 3.36 9.40
C GLU A 3 -18.47 2.31 8.71
N VAL A 4 -17.38 2.75 8.09
CA VAL A 4 -16.48 1.84 7.38
C VAL A 4 -15.76 1.02 8.44
N ASP A 5 -15.90 -0.30 8.36
CA ASP A 5 -15.28 -1.23 9.30
C ASP A 5 -13.75 -1.05 9.29
N LYS A 6 -13.20 -0.61 10.43
CA LYS A 6 -11.77 -0.39 10.60
C LYS A 6 -10.98 -1.67 10.36
N ALA A 7 -11.50 -2.82 10.79
CA ALA A 7 -10.83 -4.11 10.60
C ALA A 7 -10.71 -4.43 9.11
N LEU A 8 -11.75 -4.14 8.32
CA LEU A 8 -11.72 -4.29 6.87
C LEU A 8 -10.68 -3.39 6.21
N LEU A 9 -10.52 -2.14 6.67
CA LEU A 9 -9.47 -1.25 6.15
C LEU A 9 -8.06 -1.79 6.41
N ILE A 10 -7.86 -2.39 7.59
CA ILE A 10 -6.58 -2.98 7.97
C ILE A 10 -6.30 -4.24 7.12
N GLU A 11 -7.29 -5.12 6.95
CA GLU A 11 -7.19 -6.30 6.08
C GLU A 11 -6.79 -5.92 4.64
N LEU A 12 -7.34 -4.81 4.13
CA LEU A 12 -7.04 -4.35 2.77
C LEU A 12 -5.57 -3.94 2.57
N LEU A 13 -4.79 -3.67 3.64
CA LEU A 13 -3.37 -3.35 3.54
C LEU A 13 -2.48 -4.57 3.24
N ASP A 14 -2.94 -5.79 3.50
CA ASP A 14 -2.16 -7.03 3.30
C ASP A 14 -1.70 -7.24 1.86
N TYR A 15 -2.55 -6.88 0.92
CA TYR A 15 -2.23 -7.02 -0.50
C TYR A 15 -1.16 -6.00 -0.96
N PRO A 16 -1.35 -4.68 -0.78
CA PRO A 16 -0.35 -3.70 -1.20
C PRO A 16 0.99 -3.85 -0.46
N ARG A 17 1.01 -4.27 0.81
CA ARG A 17 2.25 -4.67 1.52
C ARG A 17 3.12 -5.60 0.67
N LYS A 18 2.54 -6.72 0.23
CA LYS A 18 3.23 -7.72 -0.58
C LYS A 18 3.69 -7.17 -1.91
N ARG A 19 2.84 -6.38 -2.58
CA ARG A 19 3.13 -5.83 -3.92
C ARG A 19 4.24 -4.77 -3.88
N ILE A 20 4.22 -3.89 -2.88
CA ILE A 20 5.22 -2.84 -2.68
C ILE A 20 6.57 -3.46 -2.31
N VAL A 21 6.61 -4.42 -1.37
CA VAL A 21 7.87 -5.11 -1.05
C VAL A 21 8.45 -5.83 -2.27
N GLN A 22 7.60 -6.45 -3.10
CA GLN A 22 8.06 -7.10 -4.34
C GLN A 22 8.60 -6.13 -5.40
N SER A 23 8.18 -4.86 -5.40
CA SER A 23 8.72 -3.85 -6.31
C SER A 23 9.99 -3.18 -5.79
N MET A 24 10.30 -3.32 -4.50
CA MET A 24 11.48 -2.70 -3.89
C MET A 24 12.77 -3.45 -4.25
N GLU A 25 13.78 -2.72 -4.71
CA GLU A 25 15.13 -3.26 -4.94
C GLU A 25 15.95 -3.38 -3.65
N LEU A 26 15.53 -4.28 -2.74
CA LEU A 26 16.15 -4.43 -1.41
C LEU A 26 17.63 -4.81 -1.44
N LYS A 27 18.12 -5.39 -2.54
CA LYS A 27 19.54 -5.76 -2.73
C LYS A 27 20.50 -4.57 -2.54
N PHE A 28 20.05 -3.37 -2.90
CA PHE A 28 20.85 -2.15 -2.79
C PHE A 28 20.40 -1.26 -1.62
N CYS A 29 19.44 -1.73 -0.81
CA CYS A 29 19.01 -1.02 0.37
C CYS A 29 20.05 -1.21 1.49
N PRO A 30 20.65 -0.14 2.04
CA PRO A 30 21.62 -0.24 3.13
C PRO A 30 21.01 -0.84 4.41
N HIS A 31 19.68 -0.76 4.56
CA HIS A 31 18.95 -1.28 5.70
C HIS A 31 18.13 -2.53 5.39
N ALA A 32 18.29 -3.13 4.21
CA ALA A 32 17.54 -4.31 3.78
C ALA A 32 16.00 -4.21 3.94
N GLY A 33 15.45 -2.99 3.81
CA GLY A 33 14.01 -2.72 3.96
C GLY A 33 13.54 -2.45 5.39
N PHE A 34 14.44 -2.37 6.36
CA PHE A 34 14.11 -2.05 7.74
C PHE A 34 14.41 -0.59 8.09
N PHE A 35 13.61 -0.01 8.98
CA PHE A 35 13.93 1.28 9.59
C PHE A 35 15.04 1.10 10.64
N ASN A 36 16.05 1.98 10.63
CA ASN A 36 17.04 2.06 11.69
C ASN A 36 16.90 3.39 12.44
N THR A 37 16.50 3.31 13.72
CA THR A 37 16.32 4.47 14.61
C THR A 37 17.61 5.26 14.86
N SER A 38 18.77 4.70 14.55
CA SER A 38 20.06 5.39 14.64
C SER A 38 20.35 6.28 13.43
N ASP A 39 19.53 6.21 12.37
CA ASP A 39 19.66 7.12 11.24
C ASP A 39 19.05 8.47 11.60
N GLU A 40 19.89 9.50 11.71
CA GLU A 40 19.44 10.86 12.01
C GLU A 40 18.60 11.47 10.88
N GLN A 41 18.71 10.92 9.67
CA GLN A 41 17.96 11.29 8.47
C GLN A 41 17.73 10.06 7.60
N CYS A 42 16.60 10.00 6.90
CA CYS A 42 16.44 9.03 5.81
C CYS A 42 17.57 9.27 4.80
N LEU A 43 18.54 8.36 4.74
CA LEU A 43 19.61 8.43 3.75
C LEU A 43 18.94 8.37 2.37
N ASN A 44 19.33 9.27 1.46
CA ASN A 44 18.79 9.25 0.10
C ASN A 44 19.01 7.87 -0.50
N CYS A 45 17.91 7.12 -0.64
CA CYS A 45 17.87 5.77 -1.11
C CYS A 45 16.90 5.73 -2.28
N HIS A 46 17.25 4.98 -3.32
CA HIS A 46 16.44 4.87 -4.53
C HIS A 46 15.03 4.28 -4.31
N GLN A 47 14.74 3.75 -3.11
CA GLN A 47 13.44 3.15 -2.75
C GLN A 47 12.31 4.17 -2.53
N GLY A 48 12.62 5.47 -2.44
CA GLY A 48 11.62 6.54 -2.53
C GLY A 48 10.38 6.39 -1.64
N MET A 49 9.21 6.52 -2.25
CA MET A 49 7.91 6.57 -1.57
C MET A 49 7.43 5.19 -1.09
N GLU A 50 7.85 4.14 -1.77
CA GLU A 50 7.55 2.74 -1.45
C GLU A 50 8.10 2.39 -0.05
N CYS A 51 9.36 2.75 0.22
CA CYS A 51 9.98 2.54 1.54
C CYS A 51 9.28 3.35 2.65
N VAL A 52 8.95 4.62 2.36
CA VAL A 52 8.26 5.49 3.33
C VAL A 52 6.88 4.92 3.66
N TRP A 53 6.11 4.52 2.64
CA TRP A 53 4.82 3.87 2.87
C TRP A 53 5.00 2.58 3.66
N MET A 54 6.07 1.82 3.39
CA MET A 54 6.30 0.56 4.09
C MET A 54 6.54 0.71 5.58
N ASN A 55 7.37 1.68 5.97
CA ASN A 55 7.62 2.00 7.38
C ASN A 55 6.37 2.46 8.15
N HIS A 56 5.33 2.91 7.45
CA HIS A 56 4.06 3.27 8.09
C HIS A 56 3.07 2.12 8.11
N ASN A 57 3.18 1.12 7.24
CA ASN A 57 2.12 0.15 7.03
C ASN A 57 2.59 -1.29 7.11
N ASP A 58 3.85 -1.56 7.46
CA ASP A 58 4.35 -2.92 7.62
C ASP A 58 3.56 -3.74 8.66
N GLU A 59 3.67 -5.06 8.62
CA GLU A 59 3.01 -5.97 9.56
C GLU A 59 3.43 -5.72 11.01
N LEU A 60 4.65 -5.20 11.23
CA LEU A 60 5.16 -4.88 12.57
C LEU A 60 4.70 -3.51 13.10
N VAL A 61 4.04 -2.70 12.27
CA VAL A 61 3.50 -1.41 12.68
C VAL A 61 2.13 -1.61 13.33
N ALA A 62 1.88 -0.93 14.46
CA ALA A 62 0.58 -0.92 15.14
C ALA A 62 -0.48 -0.14 14.34
N VAL A 63 -0.84 -0.64 13.15
CA VAL A 63 -1.87 -0.05 12.27
C VAL A 63 -3.25 0.00 12.95
N GLU A 64 -3.45 -0.83 13.97
CA GLU A 64 -4.61 -0.84 14.86
C GLU A 64 -4.79 0.48 15.62
N GLU A 65 -3.70 1.21 15.87
CA GLU A 65 -3.71 2.50 16.58
C GLU A 65 -4.04 3.68 15.66
N LYS A 66 -3.89 3.50 14.33
CA LYS A 66 -4.24 4.52 13.35
C LYS A 66 -5.73 4.81 13.35
N SER A 67 -6.10 6.06 13.14
CA SER A 67 -7.48 6.44 12.89
C SER A 67 -7.99 5.86 11.56
N VAL A 68 -9.31 5.77 11.42
CA VAL A 68 -9.96 5.38 10.15
C VAL A 68 -9.54 6.31 9.00
N ALA A 69 -9.37 7.61 9.28
CA ALA A 69 -8.95 8.58 8.27
C ALA A 69 -7.52 8.29 7.77
N GLU A 70 -6.59 8.00 8.68
CA GLU A 70 -5.22 7.62 8.33
C GLU A 70 -5.20 6.32 7.52
N LEU A 71 -5.95 5.29 7.94
CA LEU A 71 -6.04 4.03 7.20
C LEU A 71 -6.56 4.23 5.77
N LYS A 72 -7.61 5.06 5.61
CA LYS A 72 -8.11 5.43 4.27
C LYS A 72 -7.05 6.14 3.44
N GLN A 73 -6.31 7.08 4.01
CA GLN A 73 -5.24 7.77 3.31
C GLN A 73 -4.14 6.81 2.85
N GLN A 74 -3.74 5.86 3.70
CA GLN A 74 -2.73 4.86 3.34
C GLN A 74 -3.23 3.93 2.22
N LEU A 75 -4.51 3.55 2.24
CA LEU A 75 -5.13 2.78 1.16
C LEU A 75 -5.25 3.56 -0.15
N LEU A 76 -5.50 4.87 -0.10
CA LEU A 76 -5.49 5.72 -1.31
C LEU A 76 -4.12 5.73 -1.97
N ILE A 77 -3.05 5.90 -1.18
CA ILE A 77 -1.66 5.83 -1.70
C ILE A 77 -1.39 4.44 -2.33
N ALA A 78 -1.86 3.37 -1.68
CA ALA A 78 -1.73 2.01 -2.20
C ALA A 78 -2.55 1.78 -3.49
N VAL A 79 -3.73 2.41 -3.61
CA VAL A 79 -4.55 2.39 -4.83
C VAL A 79 -3.78 3.02 -5.98
N ASP A 80 -3.21 4.20 -5.79
CA ASP A 80 -2.42 4.90 -6.81
C ASP A 80 -1.22 4.05 -7.26
N PHE A 81 -0.52 3.43 -6.31
CA PHE A 81 0.59 2.54 -6.60
C PHE A 81 0.15 1.33 -7.44
N ILE A 82 -0.90 0.60 -7.01
CA ILE A 82 -1.35 -0.59 -7.73
C ILE A 82 -1.91 -0.24 -9.11
N ASP A 83 -2.65 0.85 -9.24
CA ASP A 83 -3.19 1.32 -10.53
C ASP A 83 -2.06 1.67 -11.50
N SER A 84 -1.01 2.37 -11.03
CA SER A 84 0.17 2.70 -11.83
C SER A 84 0.95 1.46 -12.33
N SER A 85 0.81 0.33 -11.64
CA SER A 85 1.44 -0.94 -12.02
C SER A 85 0.67 -1.73 -13.10
N LEU A 86 -0.52 -1.26 -13.49
CA LEU A 86 -1.35 -1.95 -14.49
C LEU A 86 -0.88 -1.66 -15.91
N THR A 87 -0.85 -2.71 -16.74
CA THR A 87 -0.61 -2.57 -18.18
C THR A 87 -1.90 -2.19 -18.94
N PRO A 88 -1.82 -1.64 -20.18
CA PRO A 88 -2.99 -1.27 -20.98
C PRO A 88 -4.03 -2.38 -21.20
N HIS A 89 -3.63 -3.64 -21.09
CA HIS A 89 -4.52 -4.81 -21.20
C HIS A 89 -5.55 -4.87 -20.06
N HIS A 90 -5.28 -4.24 -18.92
CA HIS A 90 -6.20 -4.18 -17.79
C HIS A 90 -7.27 -3.09 -18.01
N LEU A 91 -6.89 -1.96 -18.60
CA LEU A 91 -7.78 -0.83 -18.89
C LEU A 91 -8.87 -1.16 -19.91
N SER A 92 -8.60 -2.09 -20.82
CA SER A 92 -9.57 -2.55 -21.83
C SER A 92 -10.54 -3.62 -21.32
N ARG A 93 -10.27 -4.24 -20.15
CA ARG A 93 -11.06 -5.36 -19.61
C ARG A 93 -11.76 -4.96 -18.31
N ARG A 94 -13.02 -4.54 -18.42
CA ARG A 94 -13.87 -4.18 -17.26
C ARG A 94 -13.95 -5.26 -16.17
N ASN A 95 -13.77 -6.53 -16.54
CA ASN A 95 -13.84 -7.69 -15.65
C ASN A 95 -12.52 -8.48 -15.55
N CYS A 96 -11.36 -7.81 -15.62
CA CYS A 96 -10.11 -8.52 -15.36
C CYS A 96 -10.12 -9.16 -13.96
N GLY A 97 -9.81 -10.46 -13.89
CA GLY A 97 -9.85 -11.26 -12.66
C GLY A 97 -8.49 -11.39 -11.96
N CYS A 98 -7.46 -10.66 -12.40
CA CYS A 98 -6.17 -10.68 -11.71
C CYS A 98 -6.26 -10.04 -10.32
N GLU A 99 -5.33 -10.40 -9.45
CA GLU A 99 -5.32 -9.95 -8.05
C GLU A 99 -5.30 -8.42 -7.93
N ASN A 100 -4.49 -7.70 -8.73
CA ASN A 100 -4.46 -6.23 -8.73
C ASN A 100 -5.86 -5.64 -9.00
N CYS A 101 -6.55 -6.10 -10.05
CA CYS A 101 -7.86 -5.58 -10.43
C CYS A 101 -8.97 -5.99 -9.45
N VAL A 102 -8.88 -7.19 -8.86
CA VAL A 102 -9.83 -7.64 -7.83
C VAL A 102 -9.68 -6.81 -6.57
N TRP A 103 -8.43 -6.59 -6.12
CA TRP A 103 -8.15 -5.75 -4.96
C TRP A 103 -8.58 -4.30 -5.20
N LEU A 104 -8.21 -3.68 -6.34
CA LEU A 104 -8.59 -2.30 -6.66
C LEU A 104 -10.10 -2.10 -6.58
N ARG A 105 -10.89 -2.96 -7.23
CA ARG A 105 -12.36 -2.86 -7.19
C ARG A 105 -12.92 -3.06 -5.78
N LYS A 106 -12.34 -3.94 -4.96
CA LYS A 106 -12.76 -4.13 -3.56
C LYS A 106 -12.47 -2.86 -2.75
N THR A 107 -11.24 -2.35 -2.84
CA THR A 107 -10.77 -1.18 -2.09
C THR A 107 -11.50 0.10 -2.49
N GLN A 108 -11.67 0.36 -3.79
CA GLN A 108 -12.40 1.54 -4.31
C GLN A 108 -13.84 1.60 -3.79
N LYS A 109 -14.55 0.46 -3.78
CA LYS A 109 -15.90 0.36 -3.19
C LYS A 109 -15.91 0.66 -1.70
N VAL A 110 -14.93 0.15 -0.94
CA VAL A 110 -14.83 0.39 0.51
C VAL A 110 -14.47 1.85 0.81
N LEU A 111 -13.65 2.47 -0.03
CA LEU A 111 -13.27 3.88 0.08
C LEU A 111 -14.33 4.85 -0.48
N ALA A 112 -15.34 4.33 -1.18
CA ALA A 112 -16.37 5.11 -1.89
C ALA A 112 -15.78 6.10 -2.91
N ILE A 113 -14.80 5.63 -3.69
CA ILE A 113 -14.19 6.35 -4.81
C ILE A 113 -14.48 5.55 -6.09
N GLU A 114 -15.02 6.21 -7.12
CA GLU A 114 -15.33 5.63 -8.44
C GLU A 114 -14.37 6.15 -9.51
#